data_AF-A0A2J8W1T7-F1
#
_entry.id   AF-A0A2J8W1T7-F1
#
_cell.length_a   1.000
_cell.length_b   1.000
_cell.length_c   1.000
_cell.angle_alpha   90.00
_cell.angle_beta   90.00
_cell.angle_gamma   90.00
#
_symmetry.space_group_name_H-M   'P 1'
#
loop_
_entity.id
_entity.type
_entity.pdbx_description
1 polymer ?
#
loop_
_entity_poly.entity_id
_entity_poly.type
_entity_poly.pdbx_seq_one_letter_code
_entity_poly.pdbx_strand_id
1 'polypeptide(L)'
;TLVIFYAPWCPHCKKVIPHFTAAADAFKDDRKIACAAVDCVKDKNQDLCQQEAVKGYPTFHYYHYGKFAEKYDSDRTVFSVD
;
A
#
# COMPACT_ATOMS: atom_id res chain seq x y z
N THR A 1 8.89 -4.53 -1.04
CA THR A 1 7.49 -4.78 -0.66
C THR A 1 6.68 -3.52 -0.83
N LEU A 2 5.58 -3.58 -1.56
CA LEU A 2 4.60 -2.50 -1.63
C LEU A 2 3.47 -2.80 -0.64
N VAL A 3 3.17 -1.87 0.26
CA VAL A 3 2.12 -2.03 1.28
C VAL A 3 1.03 -0.99 1.03
N ILE A 4 -0.23 -1.44 0.99
CA ILE A 4 -1.40 -0.56 1.00
C ILE A 4 -2.01 -0.52 2.40
N PHE A 5 -2.15 0.68 2.95
CA PHE A 5 -2.87 0.97 4.19
C PHE A 5 -4.25 1.50 3.82
N TYR A 6 -5.31 0.83 4.28
CA TYR A 6 -6.66 1.09 3.80
C TYR A 6 -7.71 1.01 4.91
N ALA A 7 -8.90 1.52 4.59
CA ALA A 7 -10.12 1.32 5.37
C ALA A 7 -11.20 0.68 4.47
N PRO A 8 -11.89 -0.41 4.89
CA PRO A 8 -12.85 -1.13 4.05
C PRO A 8 -14.03 -0.28 3.56
N TRP A 9 -14.41 0.75 4.33
CA TRP A 9 -15.50 1.66 4.00
C TRP A 9 -15.08 2.79 3.05
N CYS A 10 -13.78 3.05 2.86
CA CYS A 10 -13.28 4.17 2.06
C CYS A 10 -13.58 3.96 0.56
N PRO A 11 -14.28 4.90 -0.12
CA PRO A 11 -14.61 4.78 -1.55
C PRO A 11 -13.37 4.68 -2.46
N HIS A 12 -12.30 5.42 -2.16
CA HIS A 12 -11.05 5.36 -2.92
C HIS A 12 -10.34 4.01 -2.75
N CYS A 13 -10.38 3.43 -1.54
CA CYS A 13 -9.84 2.09 -1.28
C CYS A 13 -10.59 1.03 -2.07
N LYS A 14 -11.92 1.07 -2.06
CA LYS A 14 -12.76 0.12 -2.82
C LYS A 14 -12.43 0.11 -4.32
N LYS A 15 -12.07 1.27 -4.88
CA LYS A 15 -11.65 1.36 -6.29
C LYS A 15 -10.26 0.76 -6.54
N VAL A 16 -9.29 0.96 -5.64
CA VAL A 16 -7.90 0.55 -5.88
C VAL A 16 -7.61 -0.90 -5.48
N ILE A 17 -8.31 -1.44 -4.48
CA ILE A 17 -8.06 -2.79 -3.94
C ILE A 17 -8.10 -3.87 -5.03
N PRO A 18 -9.09 -3.92 -5.96
CA PRO A 18 -9.10 -4.94 -7.02
C PRO A 18 -7.85 -4.91 -7.90
N HIS A 19 -7.35 -3.71 -8.23
CA HIS A 19 -6.13 -3.57 -9.03
C HIS A 19 -4.89 -3.98 -8.23
N PHE A 20 -4.83 -3.63 -6.95
CA PHE A 20 -3.73 -4.02 -6.06
C PHE A 20 -3.67 -5.54 -5.87
N THR A 21 -4.82 -6.20 -5.67
CA THR A 21 -4.90 -7.66 -5.58
C THR A 21 -4.48 -8.32 -6.88
N ALA A 22 -4.93 -7.82 -8.03
CA ALA A 22 -4.51 -8.36 -9.33
C ALA A 22 -2.99 -8.24 -9.55
N ALA A 23 -2.37 -7.13 -9.11
CA ALA A 23 -0.92 -6.98 -9.14
C ALA A 23 -0.22 -7.96 -8.18
N ALA A 24 -0.74 -8.12 -6.95
CA ALA A 24 -0.21 -9.08 -6.00
C ALA A 24 -0.25 -10.52 -6.55
N ASP A 25 -1.35 -10.90 -7.20
CA ASP A 25 -1.51 -12.21 -7.84
C ASP A 25 -0.54 -12.40 -9.03
N ALA A 26 -0.33 -11.36 -9.83
CA ALA A 26 0.60 -11.40 -10.96
C ALA A 26 2.06 -11.60 -10.53
N PHE A 27 2.44 -11.12 -9.34
CA PHE A 27 3.81 -11.18 -8.83
C PHE A 27 4.03 -12.23 -7.73
N LYS A 28 3.03 -13.06 -7.41
CA LYS A 28 3.08 -14.00 -6.28
C LYS A 28 4.27 -14.98 -6.30
N ASP A 29 4.76 -15.32 -7.49
CA ASP A 29 5.88 -16.27 -7.68
C ASP A 29 7.25 -15.56 -7.82
N ASP A 30 7.28 -14.22 -7.89
CA ASP A 30 8.52 -13.44 -7.91
C ASP A 30 9.02 -13.17 -6.48
N ARG A 31 10.11 -13.82 -6.09
CA ARG A 31 10.72 -13.65 -4.76
C ARG A 31 11.27 -12.26 -4.47
N LYS A 32 11.39 -11.37 -5.47
CA LYS A 32 11.85 -9.99 -5.32
C LYS A 32 10.71 -9.02 -5.05
N ILE A 33 9.47 -9.39 -5.39
CA ILE A 33 8.30 -8.53 -5.32
C ILE A 33 7.34 -9.11 -4.28
N ALA A 34 6.89 -8.26 -3.37
CA ALA A 34 5.90 -8.63 -2.37
C ALA A 34 4.89 -7.50 -2.23
N CYS A 35 3.62 -7.86 -2.12
CA CYS A 35 2.52 -6.96 -1.88
C CYS A 35 1.87 -7.32 -0.54
N ALA A 36 1.56 -6.33 0.28
CA ALA A 36 0.84 -6.53 1.54
C ALA A 36 -0.27 -5.50 1.70
N ALA A 37 -1.33 -5.86 2.40
CA ALA A 37 -2.45 -4.98 2.68
C ALA A 37 -2.71 -4.92 4.19
N VAL A 38 -2.85 -3.71 4.72
CA VAL A 38 -3.09 -3.44 6.14
C VAL A 38 -4.43 -2.72 6.27
N ASP A 39 -5.39 -3.42 6.88
CA ASP A 39 -6.66 -2.83 7.29
C ASP A 39 -6.46 -2.03 8.57
N CYS A 40 -6.43 -0.70 8.46
CA CYS A 40 -6.19 0.21 9.57
C CYS A 40 -7.41 0.42 10.48
N VAL A 41 -8.58 -0.14 10.11
CA VAL A 41 -9.79 -0.07 10.94
C VAL A 41 -9.79 -1.20 11.99
N LYS A 42 -9.05 -2.29 11.76
CA LYS A 42 -8.89 -3.36 12.76
C LYS A 42 -8.09 -2.85 13.94
N ASP A 43 -8.64 -3.00 15.15
CA ASP A 43 -8.01 -2.53 16.41
C ASP A 43 -6.54 -2.94 16.53
N LYS A 44 -6.21 -4.20 16.22
CA LYS A 44 -4.84 -4.73 16.28
C LYS A 44 -3.83 -4.06 15.33
N ASN A 45 -4.30 -3.29 14.35
CA ASN A 45 -3.47 -2.63 13.33
C ASN A 45 -3.42 -1.11 13.52
N GLN A 46 -4.20 -0.53 14.44
CA GLN A 46 -4.29 0.92 14.61
C GLN A 46 -2.93 1.53 14.98
N ASP A 47 -2.24 0.94 15.96
CA ASP A 47 -0.90 1.38 16.38
C ASP A 47 0.10 1.32 15.23
N LEU A 48 0.07 0.24 14.43
CA LEU A 48 0.92 0.10 13.24
C LEU A 48 0.63 1.23 12.24
N CYS A 49 -0.63 1.49 11.92
CA CYS A 49 -0.98 2.56 10.97
C CYS A 49 -0.59 3.95 11.47
N GLN A 50 -0.62 4.18 12.79
CA GLN A 50 -0.10 5.41 13.39
C GLN A 50 1.42 5.49 13.28
N GLN A 51 2.15 4.42 13.60
CA GLN A 51 3.61 4.34 13.50
C GLN A 51 4.11 4.56 12.08
N GLU A 52 3.38 4.03 11.10
CA GLU A 52 3.62 4.22 9.67
C GLU A 52 3.14 5.60 9.16
N ALA A 53 2.68 6.48 10.05
CA ALA A 53 2.25 7.84 9.71
C ALA A 53 1.13 7.90 8.63
N VAL A 54 0.20 6.93 8.66
CA VAL A 54 -0.95 6.90 7.76
C VAL A 54 -1.94 8.01 8.16
N LYS A 55 -2.06 9.04 7.33
CA LYS A 55 -2.95 10.21 7.57
C LYS A 55 -4.25 10.17 6.77
N GLY A 56 -4.38 9.24 5.84
CA GLY A 56 -5.53 9.11 4.95
C GLY A 56 -5.49 7.81 4.15
N TYR A 57 -6.60 7.49 3.49
CA TYR A 57 -6.76 6.22 2.79
C TYR A 57 -7.14 6.40 1.31
N PRO A 58 -6.60 5.59 0.39
CA PRO A 58 -5.50 4.66 0.62
C PRO A 58 -4.16 5.39 0.81
N THR A 59 -3.23 4.80 1.55
CA THR A 59 -1.81 5.21 1.58
C THR A 59 -0.95 4.06 1.12
N PHE A 60 0.07 4.34 0.32
CA PHE A 60 1.02 3.34 -0.17
C PHE A 60 2.42 3.61 0.39
N HIS A 61 3.04 2.59 0.96
CA HIS A 61 4.44 2.64 1.38
C HIS A 61 5.25 1.56 0.65
N TYR A 62 6.42 1.95 0.17
CA TYR A 62 7.40 1.03 -0.39
C TYR A 62 8.50 0.77 0.64
N TYR A 63 8.79 -0.52 0.84
CA TYR A 63 9.85 -1.01 1.71
C TYR A 63 10.89 -1.72 0.88
N HIS A 64 12.14 -1.29 1.00
CA HIS A 64 13.28 -1.93 0.38
C HIS A 64 14.03 -2.76 1.44
N TYR A 65 14.10 -4.08 1.22
CA TYR A 65 14.65 -5.04 2.21
C TYR A 65 14.11 -4.84 3.64
N GLY A 66 12.79 -4.64 3.76
CA GLY A 66 12.11 -4.48 5.06
C GLY A 66 12.27 -3.13 5.74
N LYS A 67 13.02 -2.19 5.14
CA LYS A 67 13.14 -0.81 5.62
C LYS A 67 12.21 0.10 4.83
N PHE A 68 11.51 1.00 5.51
CA PHE A 68 10.73 2.04 4.86
C PHE A 68 11.63 2.86 3.93
N ALA A 69 11.27 2.93 2.65
CA ALA A 69 12.04 3.64 1.64
C ALA A 69 11.33 4.93 1.22
N GLU A 70 10.06 4.84 0.84
CA GLU A 70 9.29 6.00 0.42
C GLU A 70 7.79 5.81 0.65
N LYS A 71 7.10 6.93 0.88
CA LYS A 71 5.65 7.03 0.69
C LYS A 71 5.38 7.27 -0.78
N TYR A 72 4.56 6.43 -1.38
CA TYR A 72 4.09 6.61 -2.73
C TYR A 72 2.91 7.60 -2.71
N ASP A 73 3.17 8.85 -3.09
CA ASP A 73 2.17 9.89 -3.22
C ASP A 73 1.76 10.04 -4.70
N SER A 74 0.46 9.90 -4.99
CA SER A 74 -0.06 9.93 -6.36
C SER A 74 0.02 11.31 -7.01
N ASP A 75 0.39 12.36 -6.27
CA ASP A 75 0.67 13.69 -6.83
C ASP A 75 1.94 13.73 -7.70
N ARG A 76 2.67 12.61 -7.82
CA ARG A 76 3.51 12.35 -8.99
C ARG A 76 2.64 11.93 -10.18
N THR A 77 1.81 12.86 -10.66
CA THR A 77 1.44 12.89 -12.07
C THR A 77 2.73 12.73 -12.87
N VAL A 78 2.76 11.70 -13.72
CA VAL A 78 3.84 11.34 -14.64
C VAL A 78 5.07 10.70 -13.96
N PHE A 79 5.07 9.35 -13.88
CA PHE A 79 6.32 8.63 -14.18
C PHE A 79 6.61 8.92 -15.65
N SER A 80 7.43 9.95 -15.92
CA SER A 80 8.13 10.04 -17.19
C SER A 80 9.06 8.84 -17.21
N VAL A 81 8.71 7.87 -18.04
CA VAL A 81 9.64 6.83 -18.46
C VAL A 81 10.52 7.49 -19.52
N ASP A 82 11.61 8.10 -19.08
CA ASP A 82 12.77 8.34 -19.92
C ASP A 82 13.68 7.09 -19.87
#